data_AF-A0A0M2GG02-F1
#
_entry.id   AF-A0A0M2GG02-F1
#
_cell.length_a   1.000
_cell.length_b   1.000
_cell.length_c   1.000
_cell.angle_alpha   90.00
_cell.angle_beta   90.00
_cell.angle_gamma   90.00
#
_symmetry.space_group_name_H-M   'P 1'
#
loop_
_entity.id
_entity.type
_entity.pdbx_description
1 polymer ?
#
loop_
_entity_poly.entity_id
_entity_poly.type
_entity_poly.pdbx_seq_one_letter_code
_entity_poly.pdbx_strand_id
1 'polypeptide(L)'
;VVAEDADQPVGSVGLLGADERERVVGVWGRGPVAAVPEGTASALFERWVAEAPDAAGVLSGDGGTVYSYGELNARANRLARLLVERGVGPERLVALALPRSPELVVAVLAVWKAGAAYLPVDVEYPVERVRFMLEDSRPALVLTDTS
;
A
#
# COMPACT_ATOMS: atom_id res chain seq x y z
N VAL A 1 -14.83 31.89 25.80
CA VAL A 1 -14.98 32.55 27.12
C VAL A 1 -15.40 31.47 28.11
N VAL A 2 -14.54 31.12 29.07
CA VAL A 2 -14.76 30.06 30.09
C VAL A 2 -15.54 30.65 31.28
N ALA A 3 -16.64 31.35 31.01
CA ALA A 3 -17.39 32.05 32.05
C ALA A 3 -18.79 31.46 32.31
N GLU A 4 -19.15 30.36 31.64
CA GLU A 4 -20.50 29.78 31.72
C GLU A 4 -20.59 28.58 32.68
N ASP A 5 -19.52 27.80 32.86
CA ASP A 5 -19.47 26.67 33.78
C ASP A 5 -18.07 26.50 34.39
N ALA A 6 -17.97 26.63 35.71
CA ALA A 6 -16.71 26.54 36.46
C ALA A 6 -16.28 25.09 36.74
N ASP A 7 -17.20 24.12 36.65
CA ASP A 7 -16.94 22.71 36.88
C ASP A 7 -16.60 21.97 35.56
N GLN A 8 -16.63 22.67 34.42
CA GLN A 8 -16.29 22.11 33.12
C GLN A 8 -14.81 21.66 33.07
N PRO A 9 -14.53 20.39 32.67
CA PRO A 9 -13.16 19.95 32.45
C PRO A 9 -12.48 20.77 31.35
N VAL A 10 -11.28 21.30 31.62
CA VAL A 10 -10.51 22.15 30.69
C VAL A 10 -10.34 21.51 29.31
N GLY A 11 -10.14 20.19 29.24
CA GLY A 11 -9.99 19.46 27.97
C GLY A 11 -11.24 19.42 27.08
N SER A 12 -12.40 19.82 27.60
CA SER A 12 -13.67 19.88 26.85
C SER A 12 -14.00 21.28 26.32
N VAL A 13 -13.16 22.29 26.62
CA VAL A 13 -13.37 23.65 26.15
C VAL A 13 -13.14 23.73 24.64
N GLY A 14 -14.16 24.19 23.91
CA GLY A 14 -14.04 24.45 22.48
C GLY A 14 -13.06 25.59 22.22
N LEU A 15 -11.88 25.26 21.69
CA LEU A 15 -10.82 26.24 21.44
C LEU A 15 -11.05 27.08 20.17
N LEU A 16 -11.77 26.53 19.19
CA LEU A 16 -12.10 27.23 17.95
C LEU A 16 -13.42 27.98 18.08
N GLY A 17 -13.44 29.23 17.61
CA GLY A 17 -14.70 29.95 17.39
C GLY A 17 -15.56 29.24 16.34
N ALA A 18 -16.85 29.57 16.29
CA ALA A 18 -17.79 28.93 15.36
C ALA A 18 -17.34 29.06 13.89
N ASP A 19 -16.89 30.25 13.48
CA ASP A 19 -16.43 30.51 12.11
C ASP A 19 -15.13 29.77 11.77
N GLU A 20 -14.22 29.66 12.74
CA GLU A 20 -12.97 28.91 12.58
C GLU A 20 -13.26 27.41 12.49
N ARG A 21 -14.17 26.91 13.32
CA ARG A 21 -14.59 25.51 13.28
C ARG A 21 -15.29 25.19 11.96
N GLU A 22 -16.15 26.06 11.45
CA GLU A 22 -16.82 25.86 10.16
C GLU A 22 -15.82 25.87 9.01
N ARG A 23 -14.84 26.78 9.05
CA ARG A 23 -13.77 26.83 8.04
C ARG A 23 -12.94 25.54 8.06
N VAL A 24 -12.53 25.07 9.23
CA VAL A 24 -11.66 23.89 9.37
C VAL A 24 -12.41 22.58 9.12
N VAL A 25 -13.56 22.38 9.75
CA VAL A 25 -14.30 21.10 9.71
C VAL A 25 -15.27 21.04 8.54
N GLY A 26 -15.93 22.15 8.23
CA GLY A 26 -16.92 22.25 7.15
C GLY A 26 -16.23 22.43 5.80
N VAL A 27 -15.55 23.57 5.61
CA VAL A 27 -15.03 23.98 4.31
C VAL A 27 -13.77 23.18 3.91
N TRP A 28 -12.78 23.08 4.79
CA TRP A 28 -11.55 22.34 4.49
C TRP A 28 -11.68 20.86 4.78
N GLY A 29 -12.43 20.51 5.82
CA GLY A 29 -12.60 19.13 6.30
C GLY A 29 -13.57 18.29 5.47
N ARG A 30 -14.35 18.91 4.56
CA ARG A 30 -15.24 18.18 3.65
C ARG A 30 -14.79 18.35 2.21
N GLY A 31 -14.25 17.27 1.65
CA GLY A 31 -14.08 17.13 0.20
C GLY A 31 -15.35 16.59 -0.47
N PRO A 32 -15.41 16.60 -1.81
CA PRO A 32 -16.43 15.87 -2.55
C PRO A 32 -16.48 14.41 -2.11
N VAL A 33 -17.67 13.91 -1.79
CA VAL A 33 -17.85 12.49 -1.48
C VAL A 33 -17.90 11.74 -2.80
N ALA A 34 -16.78 11.10 -3.16
CA ALA A 34 -16.72 10.19 -4.29
C ALA A 34 -17.13 8.78 -3.86
N ALA A 35 -17.91 8.09 -4.71
CA ALA A 35 -18.15 6.67 -4.53
C ALA A 35 -16.83 5.92 -4.72
N VAL A 36 -16.43 5.15 -3.70
CA VAL A 36 -15.23 4.31 -3.76
C VAL A 36 -15.65 2.91 -4.20
N PRO A 37 -15.03 2.33 -5.23
CA PRO A 37 -15.32 0.96 -5.65
C PRO A 37 -15.13 -0.03 -4.50
N GLU A 38 -16.08 -0.94 -4.32
CA GLU A 38 -15.96 -2.02 -3.36
C GLU A 38 -14.90 -3.05 -3.80
N GLY A 39 -14.09 -3.51 -2.84
CA GLY A 39 -13.11 -4.59 -3.02
C GLY A 39 -11.70 -4.18 -2.59
N THR A 40 -10.78 -5.14 -2.67
CA THR A 40 -9.35 -4.91 -2.42
C THR A 40 -8.67 -4.35 -3.67
N ALA A 41 -7.49 -3.74 -3.53
CA ALA A 41 -6.68 -3.30 -4.66
C ALA A 41 -6.41 -4.45 -5.66
N SER A 42 -6.15 -5.66 -5.16
CA SER A 42 -5.98 -6.86 -6.00
C SER A 42 -7.25 -7.25 -6.75
N ALA A 43 -8.42 -7.15 -6.12
CA ALA A 43 -9.70 -7.46 -6.76
C ALA A 43 -10.04 -6.43 -7.85
N LEU A 44 -9.77 -5.14 -7.59
CA LEU A 44 -9.93 -4.08 -8.59
C LEU A 44 -8.98 -4.25 -9.76
N PHE A 45 -7.73 -4.66 -9.52
CA PHE A 45 -6.78 -5.03 -10.56
C PHE A 45 -7.27 -6.22 -11.40
N GLU A 46 -7.82 -7.25 -10.78
CA GLU A 46 -8.35 -8.42 -11.50
C GLU A 46 -9.55 -8.10 -12.40
N ARG A 47 -10.34 -7.06 -12.09
CA ARG A 47 -11.40 -6.58 -12.98
C ARG A 47 -10.82 -6.07 -14.31
N TRP A 48 -9.75 -5.28 -14.25
CA TRP A 48 -9.03 -4.82 -15.45
C TRP A 48 -8.42 -5.98 -16.23
N VAL A 49 -7.90 -6.99 -15.55
CA VAL A 49 -7.37 -8.20 -16.20
C VAL A 49 -8.46 -8.95 -16.97
N ALA A 50 -9.67 -9.03 -16.41
CA ALA A 50 -10.79 -9.69 -17.08
C ALA A 50 -11.30 -8.89 -18.29
N GLU A 51 -11.30 -7.56 -18.19
CA GLU A 51 -11.80 -6.66 -19.24
C GLU A 51 -10.82 -6.51 -20.41
N ALA A 52 -9.52 -6.38 -20.13
CA ALA A 52 -8.50 -6.09 -21.13
C ALA A 52 -7.19 -6.87 -20.88
N PRO A 53 -7.20 -8.22 -20.98
CA PRO A 53 -6.05 -9.05 -20.64
C PRO A 53 -4.81 -8.78 -21.49
N ASP A 54 -5.01 -8.38 -22.75
CA ASP A 54 -3.92 -8.15 -23.71
C ASP A 54 -3.42 -6.71 -23.74
N ALA A 55 -4.07 -5.79 -23.02
CA ALA A 55 -3.62 -4.41 -22.91
C ALA A 55 -2.34 -4.31 -22.08
N ALA A 56 -1.46 -3.37 -22.44
CA ALA A 56 -0.23 -3.11 -21.69
C ALA A 56 -0.55 -2.75 -20.23
N GLY A 57 -0.03 -3.53 -19.28
CA GLY A 57 -0.24 -3.34 -17.85
C GLY A 57 0.95 -2.66 -17.16
N VAL A 58 2.17 -3.09 -17.48
CA VAL A 58 3.40 -2.46 -16.97
C VAL A 58 4.48 -2.42 -18.05
N LEU A 59 5.23 -1.33 -18.05
CA LEU A 59 6.34 -1.06 -18.96
C LEU A 59 7.58 -0.72 -18.12
N SER A 60 8.71 -1.36 -18.42
CA SER A 60 10.01 -0.99 -17.85
C SER A 60 10.40 0.43 -18.28
N GLY A 61 11.15 1.16 -17.46
CA GLY A 61 11.54 2.55 -17.75
C GLY A 61 12.38 2.71 -19.01
N ASP A 62 13.10 1.67 -19.42
CA ASP A 62 13.89 1.59 -20.65
C ASP A 62 13.09 1.09 -21.87
N GLY A 63 11.81 0.75 -21.67
CA GLY A 63 10.94 0.19 -22.71
C GLY A 63 11.25 -1.25 -23.13
N GLY A 64 12.26 -1.90 -22.51
CA GLY A 64 12.75 -3.22 -22.93
C GLY A 64 11.85 -4.38 -22.51
N THR A 65 11.02 -4.18 -21.47
CA THR A 65 10.09 -5.19 -20.97
C THR A 65 8.69 -4.60 -20.84
N VAL A 66 7.70 -5.28 -21.42
CA VAL A 66 6.28 -4.96 -21.29
C VAL A 66 5.56 -6.21 -20.83
N TYR A 67 4.72 -6.10 -19.80
CA TYR A 67 3.75 -7.13 -19.47
C TYR A 67 2.35 -6.62 -19.74
N SER A 68 1.54 -7.43 -20.42
CA SER A 68 0.09 -7.20 -20.45
C SER A 68 -0.53 -7.37 -19.07
N TYR A 69 -1.78 -6.93 -18.88
CA TYR A 69 -2.52 -7.20 -17.65
C TYR A 69 -2.61 -8.70 -17.33
N GLY A 70 -2.91 -9.53 -18.33
CA GLY A 70 -2.99 -10.99 -18.18
C GLY A 70 -1.66 -11.60 -17.77
N GLU A 71 -0.57 -11.17 -18.40
CA GLU A 71 0.79 -11.58 -18.11
C GLU A 71 1.27 -11.20 -16.71
N LEU A 72 0.98 -9.96 -16.30
CA LEU A 72 1.29 -9.42 -14.99
C LEU A 72 0.51 -10.18 -13.91
N ASN A 73 -0.78 -10.42 -14.14
CA ASN A 73 -1.65 -11.17 -13.23
C ASN A 73 -1.19 -12.62 -13.08
N ALA A 74 -0.84 -13.30 -14.18
CA ALA A 74 -0.37 -14.68 -14.15
C ALA A 74 0.93 -14.82 -13.35
N ARG A 75 1.88 -13.90 -13.55
CA ARG A 75 3.14 -13.84 -12.77
C ARG A 75 2.86 -13.59 -11.29
N ALA A 76 2.05 -12.58 -10.97
CA ALA A 76 1.70 -12.24 -9.59
C ALA A 76 0.96 -13.38 -8.88
N ASN A 77 0.03 -14.07 -9.55
CA ASN A 77 -0.69 -15.22 -8.98
C ASN A 77 0.23 -16.40 -8.67
N ARG A 78 1.24 -16.67 -9.52
CA ARG A 78 2.23 -17.72 -9.24
C ARG A 78 3.05 -17.39 -8.01
N LEU A 79 3.54 -16.15 -7.92
CA LEU A 79 4.32 -15.70 -6.77
C LEU A 79 3.46 -15.66 -5.49
N ALA A 80 2.22 -15.19 -5.57
CA ALA A 80 1.30 -15.15 -4.43
C ALA A 80 1.08 -16.55 -3.82
N ARG A 81 0.89 -17.58 -4.66
CA ARG A 81 0.77 -18.97 -4.19
C ARG A 81 2.03 -19.44 -3.46
N LEU A 82 3.20 -19.16 -4.01
CA LEU A 82 4.47 -19.47 -3.35
C LEU A 82 4.60 -18.74 -2.01
N LEU A 83 4.21 -17.47 -1.92
CA LEU A 83 4.21 -16.72 -0.67
C LEU A 83 3.28 -17.35 0.36
N VAL A 84 2.06 -17.73 -0.04
CA VAL A 84 1.09 -18.41 0.83
C VAL A 84 1.63 -19.76 1.32
N GLU A 85 2.25 -20.56 0.44
CA GLU A 85 2.91 -21.82 0.79
C GLU A 85 4.06 -21.61 1.81
N ARG A 86 4.67 -20.43 1.81
CA ARG A 86 5.71 -20.03 2.77
C ARG A 86 5.15 -19.33 4.02
N GLY A 87 3.83 -19.34 4.22
CA GLY A 87 3.17 -18.83 5.42
C GLY A 87 2.86 -17.34 5.40
N VAL A 88 2.88 -16.69 4.23
CA VAL A 88 2.40 -15.31 4.07
C VAL A 88 0.87 -15.30 4.01
N GLY A 89 0.25 -14.31 4.67
CA GLY A 89 -1.19 -14.16 4.78
C GLY A 89 -1.58 -12.79 5.36
N PRO A 90 -2.86 -12.61 5.74
CA PRO A 90 -3.33 -11.43 6.46
C PRO A 90 -2.46 -11.07 7.67
N GLU A 91 -2.30 -9.78 7.94
CA GLU A 91 -1.53 -9.22 9.06
C GLU A 91 -0.02 -9.58 9.03
N ARG A 92 0.50 -10.04 7.88
CA ARG A 92 1.92 -10.30 7.67
C ARG A 92 2.54 -9.24 6.77
N LEU A 93 3.84 -9.01 6.98
CA LEU A 93 4.67 -8.17 6.13
C LEU A 93 5.60 -9.01 5.25
N VAL A 94 5.80 -8.59 4.01
CA VAL A 94 6.86 -9.09 3.13
C VAL A 94 7.76 -7.91 2.75
N ALA A 95 9.05 -7.99 3.08
CA ALA A 95 9.99 -6.97 2.67
C ALA A 95 10.37 -7.17 1.19
N LEU A 96 10.33 -6.08 0.42
CA LEU A 96 10.70 -6.06 -0.99
C LEU A 96 11.99 -5.26 -1.14
N ALA A 97 13.11 -5.98 -1.30
CA ALA A 97 14.43 -5.45 -1.59
C ALA A 97 14.74 -5.70 -3.07
N LEU A 98 14.03 -5.00 -3.95
CA LEU A 98 14.13 -5.16 -5.40
C LEU A 98 14.36 -3.78 -6.05
N PRO A 99 15.21 -3.69 -7.09
CA PRO A 99 15.34 -2.46 -7.85
C PRO A 99 14.02 -2.11 -8.56
N ARG A 100 13.93 -0.89 -9.06
CA ARG A 100 12.76 -0.45 -9.83
C ARG A 100 12.68 -1.20 -11.16
N SER A 101 11.77 -2.18 -11.25
CA SER A 101 11.53 -2.96 -12.47
C SER A 101 10.07 -3.45 -12.55
N PRO A 102 9.64 -4.01 -13.70
CA PRO A 102 8.35 -4.71 -13.78
C PRO A 102 8.17 -5.83 -12.74
N GLU A 103 9.25 -6.50 -12.35
CA GLU A 103 9.26 -7.57 -11.32
C GLU A 103 8.91 -7.02 -9.93
N LEU A 104 9.29 -5.78 -9.61
CA LEU A 104 8.83 -5.12 -8.38
C LEU A 104 7.30 -4.98 -8.38
N VAL A 105 6.69 -4.65 -9.52
CA VAL A 105 5.22 -4.56 -9.64
C VAL A 105 4.58 -5.94 -9.49
N VAL A 106 5.18 -6.99 -10.08
CA VAL A 106 4.76 -8.39 -9.86
C VAL A 106 4.79 -8.72 -8.37
N ALA A 107 5.86 -8.36 -7.66
CA ALA A 107 6.04 -8.65 -6.23
C ALA A 107 5.00 -7.93 -5.37
N VAL A 108 4.76 -6.63 -5.60
CA VAL A 108 3.72 -5.87 -4.88
C VAL A 108 2.34 -6.50 -5.05
N LEU A 109 1.95 -6.80 -6.30
CA LEU A 109 0.66 -7.44 -6.58
C LEU A 109 0.57 -8.82 -5.93
N ALA A 110 1.65 -9.60 -5.96
CA ALA A 110 1.68 -10.93 -5.34
C ALA A 110 1.50 -10.87 -3.82
N VAL A 111 2.13 -9.89 -3.14
CA VAL A 111 1.98 -9.68 -1.70
C VAL A 111 0.54 -9.32 -1.35
N TRP A 112 -0.07 -8.39 -2.09
CA TRP A 112 -1.49 -8.05 -1.87
C TRP A 112 -2.43 -9.23 -2.16
N LYS A 113 -2.15 -10.03 -3.19
CA LYS A 113 -2.92 -11.24 -3.52
C LYS A 113 -2.77 -12.34 -2.47
N ALA A 114 -1.63 -12.41 -1.79
CA ALA A 114 -1.46 -13.26 -0.61
C ALA A 114 -2.17 -12.70 0.64
N GLY A 115 -2.77 -11.52 0.56
CA GLY A 115 -3.45 -10.85 1.68
C GLY A 115 -2.51 -10.11 2.65
N ALA A 116 -1.23 -10.00 2.30
CA ALA A 116 -0.21 -9.37 3.12
C ALA A 116 0.04 -7.90 2.72
N ALA A 117 0.74 -7.17 3.58
CA ALA A 117 1.29 -5.86 3.26
C ALA A 117 2.78 -5.99 2.88
N TYR A 118 3.27 -5.09 2.02
CA TYR A 118 4.68 -5.06 1.66
C TYR A 118 5.41 -3.95 2.41
N LEU A 119 6.69 -4.20 2.72
CA LEU A 119 7.62 -3.19 3.23
C LEU A 119 8.64 -2.89 2.14
N PRO A 120 8.65 -1.70 1.53
CA PRO A 120 9.70 -1.33 0.59
C PRO A 120 11.03 -1.18 1.32
N VAL A 121 12.06 -1.89 0.85
CA VAL A 121 13.43 -1.78 1.35
C VAL A 121 14.30 -1.25 0.22
N ASP A 122 14.85 -0.07 0.42
CA ASP A 122 15.81 0.52 -0.50
C ASP A 122 17.17 -0.17 -0.33
N VAL A 123 17.64 -0.82 -1.39
CA VAL A 123 18.92 -1.54 -1.42
C VAL A 123 20.13 -0.60 -1.42
N GLU A 124 19.93 0.69 -1.72
CA GLU A 124 20.98 1.70 -1.65
C GLU A 124 21.20 2.23 -0.22
N TYR A 125 20.35 1.84 0.74
CA TYR A 125 20.54 2.21 2.13
C TYR A 125 21.74 1.51 2.77
N PRO A 126 22.42 2.18 3.72
CA PRO A 126 23.42 1.54 4.54
C PRO A 126 22.88 0.28 5.21
N VAL A 127 23.74 -0.75 5.35
CA VAL A 127 23.38 -2.06 5.91
C VAL A 127 22.72 -1.94 7.29
N GLU A 128 23.17 -1.00 8.12
CA GLU A 128 22.64 -0.75 9.45
C GLU A 128 21.18 -0.29 9.39
N ARG A 129 20.82 0.53 8.39
CA ARG A 129 19.46 1.02 8.20
C ARG A 129 18.54 -0.09 7.70
N VAL A 130 19.02 -0.91 6.76
CA VAL A 130 18.27 -2.09 6.30
C VAL A 130 18.04 -3.07 7.46
N ARG A 131 19.09 -3.35 8.25
CA ARG A 131 18.98 -4.22 9.43
C ARG A 131 17.96 -3.71 10.43
N PHE A 132 18.03 -2.43 10.78
CA PHE A 132 17.07 -1.80 11.69
C PHE A 132 15.62 -1.96 11.19
N MET A 133 15.36 -1.67 9.91
CA MET A 133 14.02 -1.81 9.32
C MET A 133 13.49 -3.24 9.42
N LEU A 134 14.34 -4.24 9.15
CA LEU A 134 13.94 -5.65 9.21
C LEU A 134 13.72 -6.14 10.65
N GLU A 135 14.55 -5.69 11.60
CA GLU A 135 14.41 -6.03 13.02
C GLU A 135 13.15 -5.43 13.67
N ASP A 136 12.81 -4.19 13.31
CA ASP A 136 11.64 -3.48 13.83
C ASP A 136 10.34 -4.02 13.22
N SER A 137 10.32 -4.23 11.90
CA SER A 137 9.12 -4.67 11.19
C SER A 137 8.86 -6.18 11.22
N ARG A 138 9.91 -6.99 11.45
CA ARG A 138 9.85 -8.46 11.52
C ARG A 138 9.03 -9.09 10.37
N PRO A 139 9.41 -8.83 9.10
CA PRO A 139 8.66 -9.36 7.97
C PRO A 139 8.73 -10.89 7.97
N ALA A 140 7.67 -11.54 7.48
CA ALA A 140 7.62 -12.98 7.36
C ALA A 140 8.67 -13.50 6.38
N LEU A 141 8.96 -12.72 5.33
CA LEU A 141 9.93 -13.03 4.28
C LEU A 141 10.56 -11.75 3.74
N VAL A 142 11.75 -11.89 3.17
CA VAL A 142 12.38 -10.88 2.30
C VAL A 142 12.40 -11.43 0.88
N LEU A 143 11.88 -10.68 -0.07
CA LEU A 143 12.03 -10.93 -1.51
C LEU A 143 13.15 -10.04 -2.04
N THR A 144 14.12 -10.66 -2.70
CA THR A 144 15.27 -10.04 -3.35
C THR A 144 15.55 -10.76 -4.66
N ASP A 145 16.32 -10.14 -5.54
CA ASP A 145 16.86 -10.78 -6.73
C ASP A 145 18.21 -11.47 -6.44
N THR A 146 18.75 -12.17 -7.44
CA THR A 146 20.00 -12.92 -7.38
C THR A 146 21.18 -12.16 -8.00
N SER A 147 21.04 -10.85 -8.23
CA SER A 147 22.06 -10.04 -8.91
C SER A 147 23.35 -9.90 -8.09
#